data_AF-A0A7Y5FJB5-F1
#
_entry.id   AF-A0A7Y5FJB5-F1
#
_cell.length_a   1.000
_cell.length_b   1.000
_cell.length_c   1.000
_cell.angle_alpha   90.00
_cell.angle_beta   90.00
_cell.angle_gamma   90.00
#
_symmetry.space_group_name_H-M   'P 1'
#
loop_
_entity.id
_entity.type
_entity.pdbx_description
1 polymer ?
#
loop_
_entity_poly.entity_id
_entity_poly.type
_entity_poly.pdbx_seq_one_letter_code
_entity_poly.pdbx_strand_id
1 'polypeptide(L)'
;MRKMTALSQPLALGLLALFLHACEKPQQEANAAGAPDSLQIASPAPAAAAVAADSTGQLSRAQIEEIAREEMPGALIIAEEIDHEDSLLVYEVDVKNEKGIFELVINAATGEVLEVEEKTADYEAEGKALPAEIPDLAARDAAEQAALASIPGEVVKWKVRDKGQGTYYSFTIRGADGGTQKVKVAAGTNEVQKSDD
;
A
#
# COMPACT_ATOMS: atom_id res chain seq x y z
N MET A 1 17.02 45.15 8.33
CA MET A 1 16.27 45.22 9.61
C MET A 1 14.86 44.70 9.38
N ARG A 2 14.60 43.44 9.70
CA ARG A 2 13.24 42.86 9.70
C ARG A 2 13.04 42.23 11.08
N LYS A 3 12.28 42.92 11.92
CA LYS A 3 11.76 42.40 13.19
C LYS A 3 10.48 41.65 12.85
N MET A 4 10.33 40.41 13.31
CA MET A 4 9.07 39.74 13.66
C MET A 4 9.31 38.24 13.80
N THR A 5 9.42 37.77 15.05
CA THR A 5 8.89 36.45 15.43
C THR A 5 8.44 36.55 16.88
N ALA A 6 7.13 36.41 17.08
CA ALA A 6 6.49 36.38 18.38
C ALA A 6 6.82 35.06 19.09
N LEU A 7 7.26 35.17 20.35
CA LEU A 7 7.44 34.06 21.28
C LEU A 7 6.31 34.17 22.30
N SER A 8 5.35 33.25 22.29
CA SER A 8 4.37 33.14 23.37
C SER A 8 3.96 31.68 23.54
N GLN A 9 4.52 31.07 24.58
CA GLN A 9 4.16 29.74 25.08
C GLN A 9 3.05 29.84 26.15
N PRO A 10 2.34 28.74 26.43
CA PRO A 10 0.98 28.76 26.96
C PRO A 10 0.89 28.77 28.49
N LEU A 11 -0.16 29.42 29.00
CA LEU A 11 -0.62 29.32 30.38
C LEU A 11 -1.52 28.10 30.55
N ALA A 12 -1.05 27.14 31.34
CA ALA A 12 -1.86 26.10 31.95
C ALA A 12 -2.65 26.66 33.13
N LEU A 13 -3.93 26.30 33.26
CA LEU A 13 -4.65 26.12 34.54
C LEU A 13 -6.07 25.59 34.24
N GLY A 14 -6.47 24.48 34.86
CA GLY A 14 -7.86 24.01 34.75
C GLY A 14 -8.09 22.59 35.22
N LEU A 15 -8.06 22.40 36.54
CA LEU A 15 -8.34 21.16 37.26
C LEU A 15 -9.85 20.97 37.43
N LEU A 16 -10.44 19.81 37.07
CA LEU A 16 -11.66 19.32 37.72
C LEU A 16 -11.81 17.80 37.57
N ALA A 17 -12.27 17.19 38.65
CA ALA A 17 -12.07 15.81 39.02
C ALA A 17 -13.22 14.87 38.59
N LEU A 18 -12.90 13.58 38.72
CA LEU A 18 -13.77 12.52 39.25
C LEU A 18 -14.89 12.01 38.35
N PHE A 19 -14.65 10.88 37.68
CA PHE A 19 -15.68 9.83 37.60
C PHE A 19 -15.02 8.44 37.61
N LEU A 20 -15.28 7.69 38.68
CA LEU A 20 -15.19 6.23 38.71
C LEU A 20 -16.17 5.67 37.67
N HIS A 21 -15.75 4.69 36.87
CA HIS A 21 -16.55 3.56 36.35
C HIS A 21 -15.53 2.49 35.92
N ALA A 22 -15.34 1.45 36.73
CA ALA A 22 -16.08 0.19 36.68
C ALA A 22 -15.73 -0.64 35.43
N CYS A 23 -15.29 -1.88 35.71
CA CYS A 23 -15.03 -2.97 34.76
C CYS A 23 -16.14 -3.11 33.71
N GLU A 24 -15.79 -3.56 32.51
CA GLU A 24 -16.09 -4.93 32.07
C GLU A 24 -15.38 -5.22 30.73
N LYS A 25 -14.62 -6.32 30.68
CA LYS A 25 -14.25 -6.98 29.42
C LYS A 25 -15.48 -7.69 28.88
N PRO A 26 -15.80 -7.62 27.58
CA PRO A 26 -16.56 -8.67 26.94
C PRO A 26 -15.58 -9.71 26.38
N GLN A 27 -15.50 -10.84 27.08
CA GLN A 27 -15.01 -12.12 26.58
C GLN A 27 -16.15 -12.75 25.78
N GLN A 28 -15.95 -13.04 24.49
CA GLN A 28 -16.94 -13.73 23.69
C GLN A 28 -16.71 -15.24 23.79
N GLU A 29 -17.73 -15.89 24.35
CA GLU A 29 -17.80 -17.31 24.66
C GLU A 29 -18.18 -18.15 23.42
N ALA A 30 -17.75 -19.40 23.46
CA ALA A 30 -17.87 -20.41 22.42
C ALA A 30 -19.33 -20.79 22.05
N ASN A 31 -19.51 -21.31 20.85
CA ASN A 31 -20.47 -22.40 20.63
C ASN A 31 -19.99 -23.35 19.54
N ALA A 32 -20.09 -24.64 19.86
CA ALA A 32 -19.69 -25.77 19.05
C ALA A 32 -20.92 -26.55 18.56
N ALA A 33 -20.65 -27.35 17.52
CA ALA A 33 -21.27 -28.62 17.15
C ALA A 33 -22.43 -28.60 16.12
N GLY A 34 -22.15 -29.27 15.00
CA GLY A 34 -23.14 -29.70 14.02
C GLY A 34 -22.51 -30.25 12.74
N ALA A 35 -21.86 -31.42 12.81
CA ALA A 35 -21.56 -32.28 11.65
C ALA A 35 -22.64 -33.41 11.61
N PRO A 36 -22.91 -34.10 10.48
CA PRO A 36 -21.86 -34.88 9.80
C PRO A 36 -21.94 -35.04 8.26
N ASP A 37 -20.82 -35.53 7.75
CA ASP A 37 -20.67 -36.53 6.68
C ASP A 37 -20.73 -36.17 5.19
N SER A 38 -19.53 -36.20 4.58
CA SER A 38 -19.16 -36.94 3.35
C SER A 38 -18.84 -36.19 2.03
N LEU A 39 -17.59 -36.41 1.59
CA LEU A 39 -16.99 -36.40 0.23
C LEU A 39 -16.19 -35.16 -0.26
N GLN A 40 -14.96 -35.05 0.26
CA GLN A 40 -13.66 -34.97 -0.44
C GLN A 40 -13.57 -34.41 -1.88
N ILE A 41 -12.90 -33.25 -2.02
CA ILE A 41 -12.10 -32.86 -3.20
C ILE A 41 -10.89 -32.00 -2.76
N ALA A 42 -9.71 -32.49 -3.13
CA ALA A 42 -8.41 -31.85 -3.40
C ALA A 42 -7.86 -30.70 -2.51
N SER A 43 -6.64 -30.93 -2.00
CA SER A 43 -5.57 -30.00 -1.59
C SER A 43 -5.93 -28.75 -0.77
N PRO A 44 -5.50 -28.65 0.51
CA PRO A 44 -5.52 -27.37 1.20
C PRO A 44 -4.34 -26.52 0.72
N ALA A 45 -4.59 -25.63 -0.25
CA ALA A 45 -3.84 -24.37 -0.29
C ALA A 45 -4.13 -23.65 1.05
N PRO A 46 -3.11 -23.06 1.71
CA PRO A 46 -3.28 -22.56 3.07
C PRO A 46 -4.35 -21.47 3.08
N ALA A 47 -5.27 -21.61 4.04
CA ALA A 47 -6.31 -20.65 4.33
C ALA A 47 -5.70 -19.31 4.74
N ALA A 48 -5.52 -18.41 3.78
CA ALA A 48 -5.45 -16.99 4.05
C ALA A 48 -6.84 -16.55 4.56
N ALA A 49 -6.83 -15.87 5.70
CA ALA A 49 -8.02 -15.42 6.40
C ALA A 49 -8.99 -14.69 5.48
N ALA A 50 -10.30 -14.81 5.74
CA ALA A 50 -11.32 -13.99 5.12
C ALA A 50 -11.02 -12.50 5.37
N VAL A 51 -10.29 -11.90 4.43
CA VAL A 51 -9.88 -10.51 4.42
C VAL A 51 -11.04 -9.71 3.85
N ALA A 52 -11.59 -8.81 4.66
CA ALA A 52 -12.73 -7.99 4.27
C ALA A 52 -12.37 -7.16 3.05
N ALA A 53 -12.98 -7.49 1.91
CA ALA A 53 -12.98 -6.67 0.72
C ALA A 53 -13.68 -5.34 1.03
N ASP A 54 -13.25 -4.26 0.36
CA ASP A 54 -13.91 -2.96 0.42
C ASP A 54 -15.32 -3.05 -0.20
N SER A 55 -16.07 -1.95 -0.18
CA SER A 55 -17.42 -1.81 -0.72
C SER A 55 -17.52 -2.13 -2.22
N THR A 56 -16.38 -2.25 -2.90
CA THR A 56 -16.21 -2.64 -4.31
C THR A 56 -16.06 -4.15 -4.51
N GLY A 57 -15.97 -4.94 -3.44
CA GLY A 57 -15.69 -6.39 -3.51
C GLY A 57 -14.23 -6.71 -3.84
N GLN A 58 -13.33 -5.74 -3.66
CA GLN A 58 -11.89 -5.88 -3.90
C GLN A 58 -11.13 -5.81 -2.58
N LEU A 59 -9.99 -6.50 -2.52
CA LEU A 59 -9.03 -6.35 -1.45
C LEU A 59 -8.41 -4.95 -1.49
N SER A 60 -8.20 -4.39 -0.30
CA SER A 60 -7.44 -3.16 -0.13
C SER A 60 -5.98 -3.36 -0.55
N ARG A 61 -5.33 -2.28 -0.97
CA ARG A 61 -3.87 -2.25 -1.22
C ARG A 61 -3.09 -2.88 -0.07
N ALA A 62 -3.40 -2.54 1.18
CA ALA A 62 -2.70 -3.10 2.34
C ALA A 62 -2.82 -4.64 2.43
N GLN A 63 -3.95 -5.22 2.01
CA GLN A 63 -4.12 -6.67 1.94
C GLN A 63 -3.31 -7.28 0.79
N ILE A 64 -3.31 -6.64 -0.38
CA ILE A 64 -2.50 -7.05 -1.54
C ILE A 64 -1.00 -7.02 -1.22
N GLU A 65 -0.55 -5.95 -0.55
CA GLU A 65 0.84 -5.80 -0.11
C GLU A 65 1.25 -6.87 0.91
N GLU A 66 0.34 -7.25 1.83
CA GLU A 66 0.60 -8.35 2.76
C GLU A 66 0.74 -9.67 2.02
N ILE A 67 -0.18 -9.98 1.09
CA ILE A 67 -0.10 -11.19 0.25
C ILE A 67 1.23 -11.25 -0.51
N ALA A 68 1.65 -10.13 -1.13
CA ALA A 68 2.92 -10.08 -1.85
C ALA A 68 4.13 -10.34 -0.93
N ARG A 69 4.08 -9.89 0.33
CA ARG A 69 5.13 -10.13 1.33
C ARG A 69 5.11 -11.55 1.88
N GLU A 70 3.96 -12.19 1.98
CA GLU A 70 3.83 -13.59 2.35
C GLU A 70 4.39 -14.50 1.25
N GLU A 71 4.12 -14.19 -0.02
CA GLU A 71 4.64 -14.93 -1.17
C GLU A 71 6.16 -14.72 -1.36
N MET A 72 6.64 -13.51 -1.13
CA MET A 72 8.06 -13.17 -1.22
C MET A 72 8.61 -12.61 0.10
N PRO A 73 8.86 -13.47 1.10
CA PRO A 73 9.32 -13.03 2.41
C PRO A 73 10.68 -12.33 2.31
N GLY A 74 10.75 -11.13 2.90
CA GLY A 74 11.94 -10.28 2.89
C GLY A 74 12.12 -9.44 1.62
N ALA A 75 11.20 -9.51 0.66
CA ALA A 75 11.20 -8.60 -0.48
C ALA A 75 10.62 -7.22 -0.11
N LEU A 76 11.10 -6.19 -0.78
CA LEU A 76 10.61 -4.81 -0.66
C LEU A 76 9.73 -4.49 -1.86
N ILE A 77 8.53 -3.98 -1.63
CA ILE A 77 7.63 -3.56 -2.70
C ILE A 77 8.16 -2.25 -3.30
N ILE A 78 8.33 -2.22 -4.61
CA ILE A 78 8.93 -1.10 -5.35
C ILE A 78 7.95 -0.45 -6.33
N ALA A 79 6.89 -1.15 -6.74
CA ALA A 79 5.79 -0.59 -7.51
C ALA A 79 4.52 -1.39 -7.26
N GLU A 80 3.39 -0.74 -7.51
CA GLU A 80 2.09 -1.40 -7.57
C GLU A 80 1.22 -0.71 -8.62
N GLU A 81 0.50 -1.47 -9.41
CA GLU A 81 -0.45 -1.01 -10.42
C GLU A 81 -1.75 -1.80 -10.37
N ILE A 82 -2.86 -1.08 -10.52
CA ILE A 82 -4.19 -1.67 -10.72
C ILE A 82 -4.38 -1.81 -12.23
N ASP A 83 -4.46 -3.04 -12.72
CA ASP A 83 -4.69 -3.35 -14.13
C ASP A 83 -5.85 -4.34 -14.33
N HIS A 84 -6.18 -4.63 -15.60
CA HIS A 84 -7.20 -5.59 -15.99
C HIS A 84 -6.61 -6.61 -16.96
N GLU A 85 -6.56 -7.88 -16.55
CA GLU A 85 -6.25 -9.01 -17.42
C GLU A 85 -7.54 -9.73 -17.80
N ASP A 86 -7.86 -9.83 -19.09
CA ASP A 86 -9.03 -10.57 -19.59
C ASP A 86 -10.36 -10.23 -18.87
N SER A 87 -10.53 -8.95 -18.50
CA SER A 87 -11.68 -8.42 -17.71
C SER A 87 -11.68 -8.77 -16.21
N LEU A 88 -10.64 -9.44 -15.72
CA LEU A 88 -10.37 -9.63 -14.30
C LEU A 88 -9.54 -8.46 -13.79
N LEU A 89 -9.99 -7.82 -12.70
CA LEU A 89 -9.21 -6.80 -12.03
C LEU A 89 -8.06 -7.47 -11.26
N VAL A 90 -6.84 -6.99 -11.51
CA VAL A 90 -5.63 -7.52 -10.90
C VAL A 90 -4.77 -6.38 -10.35
N TYR A 91 -3.93 -6.74 -9.39
CA TYR A 91 -2.85 -5.91 -8.91
C TYR A 91 -1.53 -6.49 -9.41
N GLU A 92 -0.75 -5.69 -10.13
CA GLU A 92 0.64 -5.99 -10.45
C GLU A 92 1.53 -5.37 -9.38
N VAL A 93 2.21 -6.22 -8.61
CA VAL A 93 3.07 -5.81 -7.50
C VAL A 93 4.52 -6.15 -7.84
N ASP A 94 5.33 -5.13 -8.09
CA ASP A 94 6.76 -5.33 -8.27
C ASP A 94 7.46 -5.35 -6.91
N VAL A 95 8.27 -6.38 -6.69
CA VAL A 95 9.08 -6.55 -5.48
C VAL A 95 10.55 -6.74 -5.82
N LYS A 96 11.42 -6.19 -4.96
CA LYS A 96 12.87 -6.34 -5.03
C LYS A 96 13.36 -7.21 -3.88
N ASN A 97 14.20 -8.19 -4.18
CA ASN A 97 14.97 -8.94 -3.19
C ASN A 97 16.42 -9.16 -3.68
N GLU A 98 17.19 -9.99 -2.96
CA GLU A 98 18.58 -10.31 -3.31
C GLU A 98 18.73 -11.03 -4.66
N LYS A 99 17.69 -11.75 -5.11
CA LYS A 99 17.72 -12.53 -6.35
C LYS A 99 17.46 -11.68 -7.59
N GLY A 100 16.67 -10.62 -7.46
CA GLY A 100 16.20 -9.91 -8.63
C GLY A 100 15.01 -9.01 -8.33
N ILE A 101 14.33 -8.61 -9.40
CA ILE A 101 13.03 -7.95 -9.34
C ILE A 101 12.01 -8.94 -9.86
N PHE A 102 10.88 -9.05 -9.17
CA PHE A 102 9.80 -9.92 -9.55
C PHE A 102 8.50 -9.14 -9.57
N GLU A 103 7.64 -9.42 -10.54
CA GLU A 103 6.26 -8.93 -10.61
C GLU A 103 5.35 -10.05 -10.14
N LEU A 104 4.44 -9.74 -9.21
CA LEU A 104 3.38 -10.64 -8.79
C LEU A 104 2.05 -10.09 -9.31
N VAL A 105 1.35 -10.90 -10.09
CA VAL A 105 -0.02 -10.59 -10.53
C VAL A 105 -0.99 -11.21 -9.52
N ILE A 106 -1.78 -10.38 -8.84
CA ILE A 106 -2.65 -10.80 -7.76
C ILE A 106 -4.10 -10.45 -8.11
N ASN A 107 -5.01 -11.43 -8.03
CA ASN A 107 -6.44 -11.23 -8.23
C ASN A 107 -6.99 -10.26 -7.18
N ALA A 108 -7.54 -9.13 -7.62
CA ALA A 108 -8.00 -8.07 -6.74
C ALA A 108 -9.18 -8.49 -5.85
N ALA A 109 -9.97 -9.49 -6.21
CA ALA A 109 -11.13 -9.94 -5.43
C ALA A 109 -10.79 -11.06 -4.44
N THR A 110 -9.92 -11.99 -4.83
CA THR A 110 -9.63 -13.20 -4.06
C THR A 110 -8.29 -13.16 -3.33
N GLY A 111 -7.35 -12.33 -3.78
CA GLY A 111 -5.97 -12.33 -3.30
C GLY A 111 -5.13 -13.50 -3.84
N GLU A 112 -5.64 -14.26 -4.80
CA GLU A 112 -4.90 -15.34 -5.44
C GLU A 112 -3.77 -14.77 -6.30
N VAL A 113 -2.55 -15.27 -6.12
CA VAL A 113 -1.43 -14.93 -7.00
C VAL A 113 -1.53 -15.76 -8.27
N LEU A 114 -1.79 -15.08 -9.37
CA LEU A 114 -2.03 -15.65 -10.70
C LEU A 114 -0.71 -15.93 -11.42
N GLU A 115 0.24 -15.01 -11.30
CA GLU A 115 1.53 -15.07 -11.99
C GLU A 115 2.65 -14.48 -11.15
N VAL A 116 3.87 -15.01 -11.35
CA VAL A 116 5.11 -14.48 -10.81
C VAL A 116 6.15 -14.46 -11.92
N GLU A 117 6.57 -13.26 -12.35
CA GLU A 117 7.55 -13.08 -13.43
C GLU A 117 8.82 -12.39 -12.92
N GLU A 118 10.00 -12.81 -13.38
CA GLU A 118 11.25 -12.09 -13.10
C GLU A 118 11.43 -10.91 -14.06
N LYS A 119 11.42 -9.68 -13.53
CA LYS A 119 11.55 -8.42 -14.29
C LYS A 119 12.93 -7.78 -14.20
N THR A 120 13.94 -8.47 -13.67
CA THR A 120 15.29 -7.90 -13.49
C THR A 120 15.84 -7.33 -14.80
N ALA A 121 15.72 -8.09 -15.89
CA ALA A 121 16.23 -7.70 -17.20
C ALA A 121 15.48 -6.49 -17.79
N ASP A 122 14.16 -6.43 -17.63
CA ASP A 122 13.32 -5.33 -18.10
C ASP A 122 13.67 -4.02 -17.39
N TYR A 123 13.83 -4.08 -16.06
CA TYR A 123 14.26 -2.93 -15.26
C TYR A 123 15.62 -2.39 -15.70
N GLU A 124 16.58 -3.28 -15.99
CA GLU A 124 17.90 -2.91 -16.49
C GLU A 124 17.85 -2.33 -17.90
N ALA A 125 17.12 -2.97 -18.82
CA ALA A 125 17.01 -2.58 -20.22
C ALA A 125 16.35 -1.22 -20.41
N GLU A 126 15.34 -0.90 -19.61
CA GLU A 126 14.62 0.37 -19.66
C GLU A 126 15.34 1.49 -18.90
N GLY A 127 16.49 1.21 -18.27
CA GLY A 127 17.20 2.19 -17.44
C GLY A 127 16.37 2.64 -16.23
N LYS A 128 15.46 1.79 -15.74
CA LYS A 128 14.60 2.03 -14.57
C LYS A 128 15.39 1.83 -13.29
N ALA A 129 16.40 2.68 -13.07
CA ALA A 129 17.24 2.61 -11.89
C ALA A 129 16.40 2.69 -10.60
N LEU A 130 16.52 1.65 -9.78
CA LEU A 130 16.02 1.65 -8.41
C LEU A 130 17.01 2.38 -7.49
N PRO A 131 16.53 3.01 -6.41
CA PRO A 131 17.40 3.60 -5.43
C PRO A 131 18.25 2.53 -4.72
N ALA A 132 19.47 2.90 -4.30
CA ALA A 132 20.35 2.00 -3.56
C ALA A 132 19.75 1.55 -2.22
N GLU A 133 18.96 2.42 -1.60
CA GLU A 133 18.14 2.12 -0.43
C GLU A 133 16.67 2.34 -0.82
N ILE A 134 15.91 1.25 -0.88
CA ILE A 134 14.47 1.31 -1.13
C ILE A 134 13.79 1.64 0.21
N PRO A 135 13.07 2.78 0.31
CA PRO A 135 12.36 3.09 1.53
C PRO A 135 11.20 2.12 1.75
N ASP A 136 10.81 1.92 3.00
CA ASP A 136 9.72 1.01 3.35
C ASP A 136 8.33 1.53 2.91
N LEU A 137 7.31 0.70 3.10
CA LEU A 137 5.93 1.05 2.78
C LEU A 137 5.39 2.21 3.62
N ALA A 138 5.89 2.44 4.83
CA ALA A 138 5.43 3.57 5.65
C ALA A 138 5.86 4.92 5.04
N ALA A 139 7.05 4.98 4.43
CA ALA A 139 7.48 6.13 3.65
C ALA A 139 6.61 6.31 2.39
N ARG A 140 6.20 5.22 1.72
CA ARG A 140 5.25 5.25 0.60
C ARG A 140 3.89 5.78 1.03
N ASP A 141 3.33 5.30 2.14
CA ASP A 141 2.06 5.75 2.70
C ASP A 141 2.06 7.25 3.00
N ALA A 142 3.14 7.77 3.59
CA ALA A 142 3.28 9.19 3.86
C ALA A 142 3.34 10.02 2.56
N ALA A 143 4.06 9.52 1.55
CA ALA A 143 4.15 10.17 0.25
C ALA A 143 2.83 10.12 -0.52
N GLU A 144 2.07 9.03 -0.37
CA GLU A 144 0.74 8.86 -0.95
C GLU A 144 -0.25 9.89 -0.38
N GLN A 145 -0.26 10.06 0.95
CA GLN A 145 -1.08 11.08 1.61
C GLN A 145 -0.74 12.48 1.12
N ALA A 146 0.54 12.79 0.93
CA ALA A 146 0.97 14.08 0.37
C ALA A 146 0.50 14.27 -1.08
N ALA A 147 0.53 13.21 -1.89
CA ALA A 147 0.04 13.23 -3.27
C ALA A 147 -1.48 13.45 -3.33
N LEU A 148 -2.25 12.71 -2.52
CA LEU A 148 -3.70 12.81 -2.44
C LEU A 148 -4.19 14.15 -1.86
N ALA A 149 -3.42 14.76 -0.95
CA ALA A 149 -3.69 16.12 -0.47
C ALA A 149 -3.54 17.17 -1.58
N SER A 150 -2.72 16.88 -2.61
CA SER A 150 -2.49 17.77 -3.74
C SER A 150 -3.45 17.57 -4.90
N ILE A 151 -3.90 16.32 -5.11
CA ILE A 151 -4.87 15.92 -6.13
C ILE A 151 -5.78 14.85 -5.52
N PRO A 152 -7.06 15.17 -5.23
CA PRO A 152 -8.00 14.16 -4.75
C PRO A 152 -8.29 13.17 -5.88
N GLY A 153 -8.34 11.89 -5.54
CA GLY A 153 -8.61 10.82 -6.49
C GLY A 153 -8.20 9.47 -5.94
N GLU A 154 -8.12 8.49 -6.82
CA GLU A 154 -7.71 7.12 -6.54
C GLU A 154 -6.30 6.88 -7.08
N VAL A 155 -5.39 6.38 -6.25
CA VAL A 155 -4.05 5.98 -6.72
C VAL A 155 -4.18 4.67 -7.46
N VAL A 156 -3.99 4.71 -8.79
CA VAL A 156 -4.08 3.53 -9.64
C VAL A 156 -2.72 2.91 -9.96
N LYS A 157 -1.64 3.68 -9.77
CA LYS A 157 -0.26 3.19 -9.94
C LYS A 157 0.69 3.97 -9.07
N TRP A 158 1.66 3.30 -8.45
CA TRP A 158 2.85 3.97 -7.93
C TRP A 158 4.11 3.18 -8.23
N LYS A 159 5.24 3.87 -8.15
CA LYS A 159 6.57 3.28 -8.29
C LYS A 159 7.61 4.14 -7.61
N VAL A 160 8.61 3.50 -7.00
CA VAL A 160 9.82 4.16 -6.54
C VAL A 160 10.82 4.30 -7.69
N ARG A 161 11.48 5.45 -7.76
CA ARG A 161 12.50 5.76 -8.77
C ARG A 161 13.61 6.60 -8.17
N ASP A 162 14.79 6.51 -8.75
CA ASP A 162 15.91 7.41 -8.47
C ASP A 162 16.29 8.20 -9.74
N LYS A 163 16.64 9.48 -9.57
CA LYS A 163 17.11 10.36 -10.67
C LYS A 163 18.52 10.92 -10.44
N GLY A 164 19.30 10.30 -9.56
CA GLY A 164 20.64 10.76 -9.17
C GLY A 164 20.66 12.00 -8.26
N GLN A 165 19.53 12.67 -8.07
CA GLN A 165 19.36 13.81 -7.15
C GLN A 165 18.54 13.45 -5.90
N GLY A 166 18.04 12.22 -5.82
CA GLY A 166 17.20 11.74 -4.74
C GLY A 166 16.14 10.75 -5.24
N THR A 167 15.70 9.93 -4.29
CA THR A 167 14.61 8.97 -4.47
C THR A 167 13.26 9.68 -4.44
N TYR A 168 12.36 9.27 -5.32
CA TYR A 168 10.99 9.78 -5.34
C TYR A 168 10.00 8.66 -5.65
N TYR A 169 8.79 8.81 -5.13
CA TYR A 169 7.62 8.06 -5.52
C TYR A 169 6.92 8.76 -6.68
N SER A 170 6.44 8.01 -7.66
CA SER A 170 5.63 8.52 -8.75
C SER A 170 4.25 7.88 -8.67
N PHE A 171 3.27 8.62 -8.15
CA PHE A 171 1.88 8.21 -8.09
C PHE A 171 1.14 8.63 -9.36
N THR A 172 0.28 7.75 -9.88
CA THR A 172 -0.70 8.07 -10.91
C THR A 172 -2.06 8.05 -10.24
N ILE A 173 -2.71 9.21 -10.20
CA ILE A 173 -3.97 9.41 -9.50
C ILE A 173 -5.06 9.61 -10.54
N ARG A 174 -6.08 8.76 -10.50
CA ARG A 174 -7.32 8.90 -11.27
C ARG A 174 -8.25 9.87 -10.55
N GLY A 175 -8.55 10.99 -11.20
CA GLY A 175 -9.51 11.98 -10.72
C GLY A 175 -10.96 11.55 -10.94
N ALA A 176 -11.90 12.29 -10.34
CA ALA A 176 -13.34 12.05 -10.49
C ALA A 176 -13.85 12.23 -11.93
N ASP A 177 -13.09 12.94 -12.77
CA ASP A 177 -13.33 13.12 -14.21
C ASP A 177 -12.89 11.90 -15.05
N GLY A 178 -12.28 10.89 -14.42
CA GLY A 178 -11.71 9.72 -15.07
C GLY A 178 -10.33 9.95 -15.68
N GLY A 179 -9.83 11.20 -15.66
CA GLY A 179 -8.48 11.52 -16.10
C GLY A 179 -7.43 11.07 -15.08
N THR A 180 -6.23 10.75 -15.54
CA THR A 180 -5.10 10.40 -14.66
C THR A 180 -4.06 11.51 -14.63
N GLN A 181 -3.58 11.85 -13.44
CA GLN A 181 -2.48 12.80 -13.24
C GLN A 181 -1.31 12.13 -12.52
N LYS A 182 -0.08 12.42 -12.96
CA LYS A 182 1.13 11.91 -12.32
C LYS A 182 1.64 12.91 -11.28
N VAL A 183 1.86 12.43 -10.06
CA VAL A 183 2.42 13.20 -8.95
C VAL A 183 3.72 12.55 -8.51
N LYS A 184 4.83 13.30 -8.56
CA LYS A 184 6.09 12.85 -7.99
C LYS A 184 6.20 13.39 -6.57
N VAL A 185 6.65 12.56 -5.64
CA VAL A 185 6.83 12.96 -4.24
C VAL A 185 8.21 12.52 -3.81
N ALA A 186 9.03 13.45 -3.34
CA ALA A 186 10.37 13.12 -2.85
C ALA A 186 10.29 12.23 -1.60
N ALA A 187 11.04 11.13 -1.61
CA ALA A 187 11.14 10.26 -0.45
C ALA A 187 11.85 10.99 0.71
N GLY A 188 11.31 10.90 1.92
CA GLY A 188 11.87 11.50 3.14
C GLY A 188 11.41 12.93 3.43
N THR A 189 11.29 13.82 2.42
CA THR A 189 10.75 15.18 2.63
C THR A 189 9.26 15.30 2.38
N ASN A 190 8.67 14.31 1.68
CA ASN A 190 7.28 14.31 1.21
C ASN A 190 6.93 15.57 0.40
N GLU A 191 7.94 16.21 -0.21
CA GLU A 191 7.74 17.37 -1.06
C GLU A 191 7.13 16.94 -2.38
N VAL A 192 5.95 17.49 -2.69
CA VAL A 192 5.21 17.18 -3.90
C VAL A 192 5.76 17.97 -5.07
N GLN A 193 6.23 17.25 -6.07
CA GLN A 193 6.68 17.74 -7.37
C GLN A 193 5.66 17.30 -8.42
N LYS A 194 4.72 18.17 -8.77
CA LYS A 194 3.78 17.88 -9.85
C LYS A 194 4.55 17.77 -11.18
N SER A 195 4.19 16.80 -12.00
CA SER A 195 4.59 16.79 -13.40
C SER A 195 3.35 16.76 -14.27
N ASP A 196 3.06 17.87 -14.92
CA ASP A 196 2.27 17.88 -16.15
C ASP A 196 3.09 17.11 -17.20
N ASP A 197 2.53 16.02 -17.70
CA ASP A 197 3.05 15.28 -18.85
C ASP A 197 2.49 15.91 -20.12
#